data_AF-A0A508A233-F1
#
_entry.id   AF-A0A508A233-F1
#
_cell.length_a   1.000
_cell.length_b   1.000
_cell.length_c   1.000
_cell.angle_alpha   90.00
_cell.angle_beta   90.00
_cell.angle_gamma   90.00
#
_symmetry.space_group_name_H-M   'P 1'
#
loop_
_entity.id
_entity.type
_entity.pdbx_description
1 polymer ?
#
loop_
_entity_poly.entity_id
_entity_poly.type
_entity_poly.pdbx_seq_one_letter_code
_entity_poly.pdbx_strand_id
1 'polypeptide(L)' 'MAYFDHPRTSNGPTEAVNGRLEHLCGIALGFRNLTHYTIRSLIHTGRLKDHLVTTT' A
#
# COMPACT_ATOMS: atom_id res chain seq x y z
N MET A 1 12.54 -7.31 -6.50
CA MET A 1 12.52 -6.11 -5.64
C MET A 1 13.71 -5.24 -5.96
N ALA A 2 13.62 -3.94 -5.67
CA ALA A 2 14.74 -3.03 -5.88
C ALA A 2 15.79 -3.22 -4.77
N TYR A 3 17.07 -3.16 -5.13
CA TYR A 3 18.19 -3.26 -4.19
C TYR A 3 19.37 -2.49 -4.78
N PHE A 4 20.10 -1.77 -3.93
CA PHE A 4 21.33 -1.09 -4.33
C PHE A 4 22.55 -1.88 -3.86
N ASP A 5 23.46 -2.15 -4.79
CA ASP A 5 24.73 -2.86 -4.56
C ASP A 5 25.90 -1.90 -4.29
N HIS A 6 25.62 -0.74 -3.68
CA HIS A 6 26.67 0.26 -3.47
C HIS A 6 27.33 0.11 -2.09
N PRO A 7 28.67 -0.03 -2.01
CA PRO A 7 29.35 -0.15 -0.73
C PRO A 7 29.17 1.12 0.10
N ARG A 8 29.00 0.95 1.43
CA ARG A 8 28.83 2.02 2.42
C ARG A 8 27.50 2.79 2.32
N THR A 9 26.52 2.30 1.57
CA THR A 9 25.13 2.82 1.60
C THR A 9 24.20 1.77 2.19
N SER A 10 23.20 2.21 2.96
CA SER A 10 22.20 1.30 3.51
C SER A 10 21.06 1.12 2.53
N ASN A 11 20.51 -0.09 2.46
CA ASN A 11 19.27 -0.35 1.73
C ASN A 11 18.00 0.01 2.52
N GLY A 12 18.11 0.54 3.74
CA GLY A 12 16.98 0.82 4.63
C GLY A 12 15.79 1.56 3.98
N PRO A 13 15.99 2.66 3.23
CA PRO A 13 14.90 3.33 2.52
C PRO A 13 14.24 2.45 1.45
N THR A 14 15.04 1.68 0.71
CA THR A 14 14.57 0.75 -0.32
C THR A 14 13.82 -0.42 0.30
N GLU A 15 14.31 -0.97 1.41
CA GLU A 15 13.66 -2.03 2.18
C GLU A 15 12.32 -1.56 2.78
N ALA A 16 12.26 -0.33 3.30
CA ALA A 16 11.02 0.25 3.80
C ALA A 16 9.96 0.40 2.70
N VAL A 17 10.36 0.77 1.48
CA VAL A 17 9.44 0.85 0.33
C VAL A 17 9.05 -0.55 -0.16
N ASN A 18 10.00 -1.47 -0.29
CA ASN A 18 9.73 -2.85 -0.69
C ASN A 18 8.77 -3.55 0.27
N GLY A 19 8.97 -3.43 1.59
CA GLY A 19 8.08 -4.03 2.58
C GLY A 19 6.64 -3.48 2.51
N ARG A 20 6.47 -2.19 2.17
CA ARG A 20 5.13 -1.61 1.92
C ARG A 20 4.51 -2.17 0.65
N LEU A 21 5.31 -2.34 -0.42
CA LEU A 21 4.85 -2.94 -1.68
C LEU A 21 4.49 -4.42 -1.51
N GLU A 22 5.26 -5.18 -0.75
CA GLU A 22 4.96 -6.57 -0.40
C GLU A 22 3.68 -6.67 0.41
N HIS A 23 3.50 -5.79 1.40
CA HIS A 23 2.26 -5.74 2.16
C HIS A 23 1.08 -5.43 1.23
N LEU A 24 1.19 -4.38 0.41
CA LEU A 24 0.18 -4.00 -0.60
C LEU A 24 -0.13 -5.16 -1.55
N CYS A 25 0.89 -5.88 -2.01
CA CYS A 25 0.73 -7.05 -2.87
C CYS A 25 0.05 -8.22 -2.15
N GLY A 26 0.32 -8.40 -0.85
CA GLY A 26 -0.37 -9.35 0.03
C GLY A 26 -1.86 -9.03 0.21
N ILE A 27 -2.22 -7.76 0.39
CA ILE A 27 -3.64 -7.32 0.34
C ILE A 27 -4.22 -7.50 -1.07
N ALA A 28 -3.35 -7.45 -2.08
CA ALA A 28 -3.73 -7.56 -3.47
C ALA A 28 -3.82 -8.99 -4.03
N LEU A 29 -3.35 -10.01 -3.31
CA LEU A 29 -3.31 -11.38 -3.81
C LEU A 29 -4.72 -11.97 -4.08
N GLY A 30 -5.79 -11.30 -3.62
CA GLY A 30 -7.19 -11.58 -3.95
C GLY A 30 -7.82 -10.65 -5.02
N PHE A 31 -7.02 -9.93 -5.82
CA PHE A 31 -7.50 -9.00 -6.86
C PHE A 31 -8.24 -9.74 -7.98
N ARG A 32 -9.54 -9.93 -7.77
CA ARG A 32 -10.49 -10.27 -8.82
C ARG A 32 -11.69 -9.31 -8.85
N ASN A 33 -11.77 -8.43 -7.85
CA ASN A 33 -12.85 -7.46 -7.70
C ASN A 33 -12.32 -6.14 -7.11
N LEU A 34 -12.22 -5.12 -7.98
CA LEU A 34 -11.72 -3.78 -7.65
C LEU A 34 -12.56 -3.10 -6.55
N THR A 35 -13.88 -3.29 -6.57
CA THR A 35 -14.80 -2.72 -5.58
C THR A 35 -14.51 -3.20 -4.16
N HIS A 36 -14.28 -4.51 -4.00
CA HIS A 36 -13.97 -5.09 -2.69
C HIS A 36 -12.62 -4.60 -2.15
N TYR A 37 -11.62 -4.45 -3.03
CA TYR A 37 -10.32 -3.87 -2.67
C TYR A 37 -10.45 -2.41 -2.23
N THR A 38 -11.21 -1.59 -2.97
CA THR A 38 -11.44 -0.18 -2.64
C THR A 38 -12.10 -0.05 -1.26
N ILE A 39 -13.15 -0.81 -0.98
CA ILE A 39 -13.83 -0.77 0.32
C ILE A 39 -12.88 -1.17 1.44
N ARG A 40 -12.14 -2.27 1.30
CA ARG A 40 -11.23 -2.76 2.34
C ARG A 40 -10.06 -1.79 2.58
N SER A 41 -9.51 -1.21 1.53
CA SER A 41 -8.46 -0.18 1.61
C SER A 41 -8.99 1.07 2.33
N LEU A 42 -10.20 1.51 2.01
CA LEU A 42 -10.80 2.72 2.58
C LEU A 42 -11.13 2.55 4.08
N ILE A 43 -11.58 1.35 4.48
CA ILE A 43 -11.78 0.99 5.89
C ILE A 43 -10.43 0.94 6.62
N HIS A 44 -9.44 0.24 6.06
CA HIS A 44 -8.13 0.05 6.69
C HIS A 44 -7.37 1.36 6.87
N THR A 45 -7.52 2.32 5.93
CA THR A 45 -6.88 3.63 6.01
C THR A 45 -7.74 4.67 6.74
N GLY A 46 -8.90 4.30 7.29
CA GLY A 46 -9.83 5.22 7.96
C GLY A 46 -10.48 6.29 7.07
N ARG A 47 -10.37 6.19 5.74
CA ARG A 47 -10.80 7.22 4.77
C ARG A 47 -12.28 7.19 4.42
N LEU A 48 -13.05 6.24 4.96
CA LEU A 48 -14.48 6.08 4.64
C LEU A 48 -15.31 7.29 5.10
N LYS A 49 -14.84 8.00 6.14
CA LYS A 49 -15.47 9.24 6.63
C LYS A 49 -15.16 10.47 5.77
N ASP A 50 -14.02 10.47 5.07
CA ASP A 50 -13.50 11.60 4.32
C ASP A 50 -14.24 11.78 2.98
N HIS A 51 -14.65 10.68 2.35
CA HIS A 51 -15.34 10.70 1.05
C HIS A 51 -16.84 11.04 1.16
N LEU A 52 -17.42 10.93 2.36
CA LEU A 52 -18.83 11.28 2.62
C LEU A 52 -19.03 12.77 2.94
N VAL A 53 -17.95 13.49 3.32
CA VAL A 53 -18.04 14.90 3.74
C VAL A 53 -17.90 15.88 2.58
N THR A 54 -17.41 15.43 1.41
CA THR A 54 -17.14 16.31 0.25
C THR A 54 -18.35 16.52 -0.67
N THR A 55 -19.54 16.01 -0.32
CA THR A 55 -20.76 16.11 -1.15
C THR A 55 -21.96 16.78 -0.45
N THR A 56 -21.74 17.65 0.55
CA THR A 56 -22.82 18.48 1.14
C THR A 56 -22.50 19.96 1.02
#